data_AF-A0A8T0TLE5-F1
#
_entry.id   AF-A0A8T0TLE5-F1
#
_cell.length_a   1.000
_cell.length_b   1.000
_cell.length_c   1.000
_cell.angle_alpha   90.00
_cell.angle_beta   90.00
_cell.angle_gamma   90.00
#
_symmetry.space_group_name_H-M   'P 1'
#
loop_
_entity.id
_entity.type
_entity.pdbx_description
1 polymer ?
#
loop_
_entity_poly.entity_id
_entity_poly.type
_entity_poly.pdbx_seq_one_letter_code
_entity_poly.pdbx_strand_id
1 'polypeptide(L)'
;MGVLSVTLDQWTDDEINSMIEVGGNSYANAIYEAFLPEGYHKPHPDSSQEERADFIRSKYESQEFLKPRLRIVSSNSSLEATYSRKHTVSNASHSASFNSEAGMVEFIGILKVKVIRGTKLAVRDLISSDPYVVLTLGQQKAKTSVVKRNLNPVWNEELKLSVPQQYGPLKLQVFDYDMLSKDDKMGEAEIDLQPMISAATAFGDADLLADMQIGKWLKSPDNALARDSPVNVVNGKVKQEVSLKLQNVESGEVDLELEWIPLNQ
;
A
#
# COMPACT_ATOMS: atom_id res chain seq x y z
N MET A 1 5.38 -39.05 -12.73
CA MET A 1 5.45 -38.58 -11.33
C MET A 1 4.99 -37.14 -11.31
N GLY A 2 3.76 -36.88 -10.90
CA GLY A 2 3.18 -35.55 -10.78
C GLY A 2 2.94 -35.22 -9.32
N VAL A 3 3.21 -33.98 -8.92
CA VAL A 3 2.81 -33.46 -7.61
C VAL A 3 1.32 -33.17 -7.72
N LEU A 4 0.49 -33.84 -6.91
CA LEU A 4 -0.94 -33.63 -6.89
C LEU A 4 -1.24 -32.38 -6.06
N SER A 5 -1.52 -31.26 -6.73
CA SER A 5 -2.13 -30.06 -6.16
C SER A 5 -3.64 -30.07 -6.42
N VAL A 6 -4.44 -29.67 -5.44
CA VAL A 6 -5.89 -29.47 -5.62
C VAL A 6 -6.06 -28.15 -6.38
N THR A 7 -6.28 -28.28 -7.68
CA THR A 7 -6.52 -27.22 -8.70
C THR A 7 -5.29 -26.56 -9.34
N LEU A 8 -5.17 -26.81 -10.66
CA LEU A 8 -4.43 -26.11 -11.73
C LEU A 8 -2.89 -26.23 -11.76
N ASP A 9 -2.40 -27.22 -12.51
CA ASP A 9 -0.98 -27.40 -12.90
C ASP A 9 -0.60 -26.66 -14.21
N GLN A 10 -1.27 -25.54 -14.54
CA GLN A 10 -0.79 -24.64 -15.60
C GLN A 10 -0.89 -23.20 -15.15
N TRP A 11 0.28 -22.62 -14.89
CA TRP A 11 0.44 -21.20 -14.60
C TRP A 11 0.83 -20.52 -15.92
N THR A 12 0.17 -19.42 -16.23
CA THR A 12 0.57 -18.53 -17.33
C THR A 12 1.85 -17.78 -16.98
N ASP A 13 2.60 -17.33 -17.97
CA ASP A 13 3.82 -16.54 -17.74
C ASP A 13 3.53 -15.26 -16.93
N ASP A 14 2.33 -14.68 -17.08
CA ASP A 14 1.89 -13.51 -16.32
C ASP A 14 1.61 -13.84 -14.86
N GLU A 15 1.02 -14.99 -14.55
CA GLU A 15 0.83 -15.46 -13.18
C GLU A 15 2.16 -15.82 -12.51
N ILE A 16 3.10 -16.38 -13.27
CA ILE A 16 4.47 -16.65 -12.80
C ILE A 16 5.20 -15.34 -12.51
N ASN A 17 5.14 -14.36 -13.41
CA ASN A 17 5.75 -13.05 -13.21
C ASN A 17 5.14 -12.31 -12.03
N SER A 18 3.81 -12.33 -11.89
CA SER A 18 3.09 -11.76 -10.75
C SER A 18 3.49 -12.44 -9.44
N MET A 19 3.65 -13.77 -9.44
CA MET A 19 4.11 -14.52 -8.27
C MET A 19 5.57 -14.22 -7.92
N ILE A 20 6.44 -14.04 -8.91
CA ILE A 20 7.85 -13.65 -8.70
C ILE A 20 7.93 -12.22 -8.14
N GLU A 21 7.10 -11.31 -8.64
CA GLU A 21 7.03 -9.91 -8.20
C GLU A 21 6.65 -9.79 -6.72
N VAL A 22 5.76 -10.67 -6.23
CA VAL A 22 5.41 -10.76 -4.80
C VAL A 22 6.37 -11.60 -3.96
N GLY A 23 7.53 -12.03 -4.50
CA GLY A 23 8.59 -12.76 -3.76
C GLY A 23 8.60 -14.28 -3.91
N GLY A 24 7.75 -14.81 -4.80
CA GLY A 24 7.74 -16.22 -5.22
C GLY A 24 7.41 -17.22 -4.12
N ASN A 25 7.75 -18.49 -4.37
CA ASN A 25 7.56 -19.57 -3.40
C ASN A 25 8.27 -19.33 -2.06
N SER A 26 9.33 -18.52 -2.04
CA SER A 26 10.02 -18.16 -0.79
C SER A 26 9.12 -17.32 0.12
N TYR A 27 8.41 -16.35 -0.46
CA TYR A 27 7.44 -15.53 0.25
C TYR A 27 6.21 -16.34 0.67
N ALA A 28 5.69 -17.17 -0.23
CA ALA A 28 4.59 -18.09 0.10
C ALA A 28 4.97 -19.05 1.24
N ASN A 29 6.19 -19.58 1.26
CA ASN A 29 6.66 -20.44 2.36
C ASN A 29 6.87 -19.65 3.66
N ALA A 30 7.34 -18.40 3.59
CA ALA A 30 7.47 -17.55 4.77
C ALA A 30 6.11 -17.24 5.43
N ILE A 31 5.02 -17.27 4.67
CA ILE A 31 3.66 -17.10 5.17
C ILE A 31 3.08 -18.43 5.63
N TYR A 32 2.99 -19.41 4.73
CA TYR A 32 2.25 -20.66 4.95
C TYR A 32 3.05 -21.75 5.69
N GLU A 33 4.36 -21.60 5.84
CA GLU A 33 5.24 -22.47 6.64
C GLU A 33 5.97 -21.67 7.74
N ALA A 34 5.45 -20.48 8.10
CA ALA A 34 6.04 -19.54 9.06
C ALA A 34 6.35 -20.15 10.43
N PHE A 35 5.63 -21.21 10.80
CA PHE A 35 5.73 -21.85 12.10
C PHE A 35 5.70 -23.39 11.96
N LEU A 36 6.84 -23.97 11.61
CA LEU A 36 7.03 -25.42 11.72
C LEU A 36 7.37 -25.77 13.18
N PRO A 37 6.58 -26.61 13.87
CA PRO A 37 6.88 -27.04 15.23
C PRO A 37 8.24 -27.73 15.34
N GLU A 38 8.89 -27.60 16.49
CA GLU A 38 10.19 -28.23 16.75
C GLU A 38 10.07 -29.76 16.63
N GLY A 39 10.90 -30.37 15.77
CA GLY A 39 10.86 -31.80 15.45
C GLY A 39 9.99 -32.18 14.25
N TYR A 40 9.35 -31.21 13.58
CA TYR A 40 8.58 -31.47 12.37
C TYR A 40 9.48 -31.50 11.11
N HIS A 41 9.31 -32.50 10.24
CA HIS A 41 10.10 -32.66 9.02
C HIS A 41 9.24 -32.56 7.76
N LYS A 42 9.68 -31.74 6.80
CA LYS A 42 9.05 -31.64 5.48
C LYS A 42 9.26 -32.95 4.71
N PRO A 43 8.22 -33.54 4.10
CA PRO A 43 8.34 -34.81 3.40
C PRO A 43 9.34 -34.73 2.22
N HIS A 44 10.11 -35.79 2.01
CA HIS A 44 11.11 -35.92 0.95
C HIS A 44 10.45 -36.39 -0.38
N PRO A 45 11.11 -36.20 -1.54
CA PRO A 45 10.78 -36.88 -2.80
C PRO A 45 10.62 -38.41 -2.76
N ASP A 46 11.05 -39.06 -1.67
CA ASP A 46 10.87 -40.51 -1.46
C ASP A 46 9.86 -40.84 -0.33
N SER A 47 9.29 -39.82 0.32
CA SER A 47 8.24 -39.99 1.34
C SER A 47 7.00 -40.68 0.77
N SER A 48 6.31 -41.41 1.63
CA SER A 48 5.09 -42.12 1.25
C SER A 48 4.00 -41.13 0.79
N GLN A 49 3.05 -41.63 0.02
CA GLN A 49 1.96 -40.79 -0.47
C GLN A 49 1.05 -40.30 0.68
N GLU A 50 0.96 -41.09 1.75
CA GLU A 50 0.21 -40.75 2.96
C GLU A 50 0.88 -39.59 3.73
N GLU A 51 2.21 -39.66 3.94
CA GLU A 51 2.98 -38.59 4.60
C GLU A 51 2.85 -37.23 3.86
N ARG A 52 2.82 -37.26 2.53
CA ARG A 52 2.64 -36.04 1.73
C ARG A 52 1.23 -35.48 1.82
N ALA A 53 0.22 -36.34 1.79
CA ALA A 53 -1.17 -35.92 1.92
C ALA A 53 -1.42 -35.28 3.29
N ASP A 54 -0.86 -35.86 4.35
CA ASP A 54 -0.94 -35.31 5.71
C ASP A 54 -0.27 -33.95 5.82
N PHE A 55 0.92 -33.78 5.21
CA PHE A 55 1.59 -32.49 5.17
C PHE A 55 0.78 -31.42 4.43
N ILE A 56 0.22 -31.78 3.26
CA ILE A 56 -0.58 -30.87 2.44
C ILE A 56 -1.85 -30.44 3.19
N ARG A 57 -2.58 -31.38 3.81
CA ARG A 57 -3.75 -31.06 4.62
C ARG A 57 -3.40 -30.20 5.83
N SER A 58 -2.30 -30.53 6.51
CA SER A 58 -1.80 -29.75 7.65
C SER A 58 -1.46 -28.31 7.26
N LYS A 59 -0.90 -28.12 6.06
CA LYS A 59 -0.51 -26.82 5.52
C LYS A 59 -1.71 -25.98 5.06
N TYR A 60 -2.63 -26.57 4.30
CA TYR A 60 -3.67 -25.81 3.58
C TYR A 60 -5.07 -25.93 4.20
N GLU A 61 -5.44 -27.08 4.76
CA GLU A 61 -6.77 -27.32 5.33
C GLU A 61 -6.82 -26.93 6.81
N SER A 62 -5.92 -27.47 7.65
CA SER A 62 -5.87 -27.14 9.08
C SER A 62 -5.01 -25.92 9.41
N GLN A 63 -4.21 -25.46 8.44
CA GLN A 63 -3.38 -24.25 8.55
C GLN A 63 -2.45 -24.28 9.78
N GLU A 64 -1.92 -25.47 10.09
CA GLU A 64 -1.14 -25.71 11.32
C GLU A 64 0.20 -24.98 11.35
N PHE A 65 0.79 -24.75 10.18
CA PHE A 65 2.08 -24.06 10.04
C PHE A 65 1.95 -22.54 9.91
N LEU A 66 0.70 -22.03 9.92
CA LEU A 66 0.41 -20.62 10.08
C LEU A 66 0.41 -20.27 11.57
N LYS A 67 0.89 -19.06 11.90
CA LYS A 67 0.76 -18.50 13.24
C LYS A 67 -0.71 -18.60 13.70
N PRO A 68 -1.02 -18.91 14.97
CA PRO A 68 -2.40 -19.13 15.44
C PRO A 68 -3.40 -18.03 15.08
N ARG A 69 -2.93 -16.78 14.92
CA ARG A 69 -3.77 -15.61 14.57
C ARG A 69 -4.06 -15.45 13.07
N LEU A 70 -3.40 -16.22 12.20
CA LEU A 70 -3.58 -16.22 10.75
C LEU A 70 -4.44 -17.40 10.26
N ARG A 71 -4.91 -18.26 11.17
CA ARG A 71 -5.74 -19.42 10.84
C ARG A 71 -7.19 -18.97 10.58
N ILE A 72 -7.75 -19.40 9.46
CA ILE A 72 -9.08 -19.02 8.96
C ILE A 72 -10.19 -19.95 9.51
N VAL A 73 -9.86 -20.89 10.41
CA VAL A 73 -10.84 -21.88 10.89
C VAL A 73 -11.88 -21.21 11.80
N SER A 74 -13.12 -21.14 11.29
CA SER A 74 -14.32 -20.59 11.92
C SER A 74 -14.54 -21.09 13.34
N SER A 75 -14.43 -20.20 14.33
CA SER A 75 -15.03 -20.41 15.65
C SER A 75 -16.48 -19.95 15.63
N ASN A 76 -17.41 -20.92 15.55
CA ASN A 76 -18.84 -20.72 15.77
C ASN A 76 -19.09 -19.99 17.10
N SER A 77 -19.65 -18.78 17.04
CA SER A 77 -20.53 -18.28 18.09
C SER A 77 -21.80 -17.70 17.47
N SER A 78 -22.85 -18.50 17.61
CA SER A 78 -24.23 -18.25 17.24
C SER A 78 -24.86 -17.17 18.13
N LEU A 79 -25.51 -16.15 17.55
CA LEU A 79 -26.74 -15.56 18.09
C LEU A 79 -27.55 -14.95 16.93
N GLU A 80 -28.46 -15.76 16.36
CA GLU A 80 -29.68 -15.24 15.76
C GLU A 80 -30.60 -14.70 16.86
N ALA A 81 -31.13 -13.47 16.70
CA ALA A 81 -32.41 -13.10 17.30
C ALA A 81 -33.03 -11.86 16.62
N THR A 82 -34.10 -12.14 15.88
CA THR A 82 -35.37 -11.39 15.92
C THR A 82 -35.62 -10.29 14.88
N TYR A 83 -36.14 -10.78 13.75
CA TYR A 83 -37.23 -10.15 12.98
C TYR A 83 -38.42 -9.79 13.89
N SER A 84 -38.90 -8.54 13.81
CA SER A 84 -40.33 -8.14 13.63
C SER A 84 -40.64 -6.75 14.20
N ARG A 85 -41.14 -5.82 13.36
CA ARG A 85 -42.54 -5.31 13.41
C ARG A 85 -42.79 -4.28 12.29
N LYS A 86 -43.80 -4.54 11.46
CA LYS A 86 -44.44 -3.61 10.51
C LYS A 86 -45.32 -2.59 11.26
N HIS A 87 -45.46 -1.37 10.75
CA HIS A 87 -46.75 -0.67 10.61
C HIS A 87 -46.63 0.53 9.64
N THR A 88 -47.78 0.99 9.17
CA THR A 88 -48.09 1.49 7.83
C THR A 88 -48.49 2.98 7.79
N VAL A 89 -48.24 3.63 6.64
CA VAL A 89 -49.05 4.67 5.94
C VAL A 89 -49.10 6.12 6.49
N SER A 90 -48.49 7.10 5.78
CA SER A 90 -49.15 8.01 4.80
C SER A 90 -48.39 9.32 4.51
N ASN A 91 -48.52 9.78 3.26
CA ASN A 91 -48.51 11.15 2.73
C ASN A 91 -47.19 11.91 2.45
N ALA A 92 -46.80 11.83 1.17
CA ALA A 92 -46.58 12.93 0.21
C ALA A 92 -45.88 14.23 0.67
N SER A 93 -44.72 14.50 0.09
CA SER A 93 -44.50 15.73 -0.70
C SER A 93 -43.21 15.65 -1.50
N HIS A 94 -43.27 16.24 -2.70
CA HIS A 94 -42.20 16.32 -3.68
C HIS A 94 -40.90 16.92 -3.12
N SER A 95 -39.80 16.22 -3.33
CA SER A 95 -38.51 16.86 -3.59
C SER A 95 -37.70 15.94 -4.49
N ALA A 96 -37.12 16.52 -5.54
CA ALA A 96 -36.35 15.82 -6.55
C ALA A 96 -35.24 15.00 -5.88
N SER A 97 -35.32 13.68 -6.01
CA SER A 97 -34.28 12.77 -5.59
C SER A 97 -33.10 12.93 -6.55
N PHE A 98 -32.13 13.72 -6.10
CA PHE A 98 -30.76 13.62 -6.58
C PHE A 98 -30.29 12.21 -6.25
N ASN A 99 -29.97 11.42 -7.29
CA ASN A 99 -29.21 10.19 -7.12
C ASN A 99 -27.81 10.58 -6.63
N SER A 100 -27.62 10.67 -5.32
CA SER A 100 -26.30 10.56 -4.72
C SER A 100 -26.11 9.09 -4.33
N GLU A 101 -25.56 8.29 -5.24
CA GLU A 101 -24.79 7.10 -4.86
C GLU A 101 -23.52 7.59 -4.13
N ALA A 102 -23.69 8.11 -2.92
CA ALA A 102 -22.58 8.26 -1.99
C ALA A 102 -22.34 6.88 -1.39
N GLY A 103 -21.71 5.99 -2.16
CA GLY A 103 -21.12 4.78 -1.61
C GLY A 103 -20.17 5.21 -0.48
N MET A 104 -20.34 4.65 0.71
CA MET A 104 -19.40 4.91 1.80
C MET A 104 -18.02 4.40 1.38
N VAL A 105 -17.02 5.28 1.35
CA VAL A 105 -15.64 4.89 1.07
C VAL A 105 -15.03 4.36 2.36
N GLU A 106 -14.72 3.06 2.39
CA GLU A 106 -13.98 2.45 3.49
C GLU A 106 -12.49 2.73 3.36
N PHE A 107 -11.87 3.15 4.46
CA PHE A 107 -10.45 3.44 4.55
C PHE A 107 -9.73 2.36 5.35
N ILE A 108 -8.56 1.93 4.87
CA ILE A 108 -7.74 0.88 5.48
C ILE A 108 -6.61 1.44 6.37
N GLY A 109 -6.30 2.72 6.25
CA GLY A 109 -5.27 3.38 7.05
C GLY A 109 -5.09 4.85 6.72
N ILE A 110 -4.11 5.47 7.37
CA ILE A 110 -3.65 6.84 7.14
C ILE A 110 -2.22 6.77 6.61
N LEU A 111 -1.97 7.46 5.51
CA LEU A 111 -0.64 7.73 5.00
C LEU A 111 -0.20 9.13 5.43
N LYS A 112 0.86 9.21 6.22
CA LYS A 112 1.59 10.45 6.47
C LYS A 112 2.67 10.60 5.40
N VAL A 113 2.70 11.75 4.75
CA VAL A 113 3.67 12.10 3.72
C VAL A 113 4.39 13.35 4.18
N LYS A 114 5.63 13.21 4.61
CA LYS A 114 6.51 14.34 4.90
C LYS A 114 7.23 14.76 3.63
N VAL A 115 6.85 15.90 3.08
CA VAL A 115 7.54 16.52 1.95
C VAL A 115 8.76 17.26 2.47
N ILE A 116 9.95 16.73 2.21
CA ILE A 116 11.19 17.22 2.84
C ILE A 116 11.72 18.42 2.06
N ARG A 117 12.11 18.22 0.79
CA ARG A 117 12.73 19.24 -0.05
C ARG A 117 12.60 18.96 -1.53
N GLY A 118 12.76 20.01 -2.33
CA GLY A 118 13.00 19.94 -3.77
C GLY A 118 14.46 20.24 -4.08
N THR A 119 15.00 19.66 -5.14
CA THR A 119 16.36 19.90 -5.60
C THR A 119 16.37 20.22 -7.09
N LYS A 120 17.00 21.34 -7.47
CA LYS A 120 17.13 21.79 -8.86
C LYS A 120 15.80 21.74 -9.62
N LEU A 121 14.75 22.30 -9.01
CA LEU A 121 13.45 22.42 -9.65
C LEU A 121 13.53 23.34 -10.86
N ALA A 122 12.57 23.16 -11.77
CA ALA A 122 12.44 23.94 -12.98
C ALA A 122 12.18 25.44 -12.70
N VAL A 123 12.57 26.29 -13.65
CA VAL A 123 12.29 27.74 -13.59
C VAL A 123 11.01 28.01 -14.37
N ARG A 124 10.03 28.69 -13.76
CA ARG A 124 8.80 29.14 -14.45
C ARG A 124 8.62 30.66 -14.42
N ASP A 125 9.23 31.37 -13.46
CA ASP A 125 9.39 32.83 -13.53
C ASP A 125 10.66 33.25 -14.32
N LEU A 126 10.93 34.56 -14.36
CA LEU A 126 12.10 35.15 -15.04
C LEU A 126 13.45 34.51 -14.68
N ILE A 127 13.65 34.16 -13.40
CA ILE A 127 14.94 33.63 -12.89
C ILE A 127 14.80 32.53 -11.83
N SER A 128 13.58 32.24 -11.35
CA SER A 128 13.32 31.32 -10.24
C SER A 128 11.88 30.79 -10.34
N SER A 129 11.41 30.11 -9.30
CA SER A 129 10.00 29.82 -9.03
C SER A 129 9.69 29.96 -7.53
N ASP A 130 8.41 30.03 -7.20
CA ASP A 130 7.77 29.96 -5.89
C ASP A 130 7.10 28.57 -5.68
N PRO A 131 7.88 27.47 -5.53
CA PRO A 131 7.32 26.13 -5.61
C PRO A 131 6.49 25.70 -4.40
N TYR A 132 5.45 24.90 -4.68
CA TYR A 132 4.71 24.09 -3.71
C TYR A 132 4.35 22.72 -4.29
N VAL A 133 4.07 21.76 -3.40
CA VAL A 133 3.71 20.39 -3.79
C VAL A 133 2.23 20.13 -3.54
N VAL A 134 1.58 19.46 -4.48
CA VAL A 134 0.22 18.92 -4.35
C VAL A 134 0.29 17.40 -4.38
N LEU A 135 -0.25 16.78 -3.35
CA LEU A 135 -0.45 15.34 -3.23
C LEU A 135 -1.90 15.00 -3.52
N THR A 136 -2.14 14.03 -4.40
CA THR A 136 -3.49 13.54 -4.72
C THR A 136 -3.58 12.03 -4.55
N LEU A 137 -4.55 11.56 -3.76
CA LEU A 137 -4.86 10.14 -3.60
C LEU A 137 -6.36 9.92 -3.75
N GLY A 138 -6.77 9.32 -4.86
CA GLY A 138 -8.19 9.24 -5.25
C GLY A 138 -8.80 10.64 -5.36
N GLN A 139 -9.80 10.93 -4.53
CA GLN A 139 -10.47 12.24 -4.48
C GLN A 139 -9.84 13.23 -3.50
N GLN A 140 -8.88 12.77 -2.68
CA GLN A 140 -8.24 13.62 -1.67
C GLN A 140 -7.09 14.41 -2.29
N LYS A 141 -6.97 15.67 -1.87
CA LYS A 141 -5.86 16.56 -2.21
C LYS A 141 -5.32 17.24 -0.95
N ALA A 142 -4.01 17.23 -0.80
CA ALA A 142 -3.28 17.98 0.22
C ALA A 142 -2.15 18.76 -0.45
N LYS A 143 -1.78 19.91 0.10
CA LYS A 143 -0.71 20.73 -0.48
C LYS A 143 0.20 21.30 0.61
N THR A 144 1.45 21.53 0.26
CA THR A 144 2.39 22.23 1.13
C THR A 144 2.17 23.74 1.08
N SER A 145 2.82 24.44 1.99
CA SER A 145 3.13 25.86 1.87
C SER A 145 4.00 26.16 0.64
N VAL A 146 3.92 27.40 0.17
CA VAL A 146 4.71 27.95 -0.93
C VAL A 146 6.06 28.45 -0.38
N VAL A 147 7.16 28.09 -1.03
CA VAL A 147 8.50 28.62 -0.72
C VAL A 147 8.90 29.58 -1.82
N LYS A 148 9.06 30.86 -1.51
CA LYS A 148 9.31 31.90 -2.53
C LYS A 148 10.73 31.87 -3.08
N ARG A 149 10.85 32.06 -4.40
CA ARG A 149 12.05 32.31 -5.18
C ARG A 149 13.17 31.34 -4.86
N ASN A 150 12.86 30.05 -4.87
CA ASN A 150 13.81 29.00 -4.50
C ASN A 150 13.59 27.71 -5.29
N LEU A 151 14.56 27.33 -6.12
CA LEU A 151 14.57 26.06 -6.87
C LEU A 151 15.08 24.87 -6.05
N ASN A 152 15.49 25.10 -4.80
CA ASN A 152 15.89 24.09 -3.83
C ASN A 152 15.13 24.29 -2.50
N PRO A 153 13.79 24.27 -2.54
CA PRO A 153 12.98 24.57 -1.37
C PRO A 153 13.11 23.46 -0.33
N VAL A 154 13.06 23.85 0.95
CA VAL A 154 12.93 22.92 2.07
C VAL A 154 11.56 23.17 2.69
N TRP A 155 10.61 22.27 2.46
CA TRP A 155 9.26 22.38 3.01
C TRP A 155 9.18 21.78 4.41
N ASN A 156 9.76 20.59 4.61
CA ASN A 156 9.68 19.82 5.86
C ASN A 156 8.24 19.74 6.43
N GLU A 157 7.26 19.55 5.56
CA GLU A 157 5.84 19.61 5.90
C GLU A 157 5.20 18.22 5.85
N GLU A 158 4.50 17.82 6.91
CA GLU A 158 3.76 16.55 6.98
C GLU A 158 2.31 16.76 6.56
N LEU A 159 1.89 16.02 5.53
CA LEU A 159 0.52 15.96 5.03
C LEU A 159 -0.07 14.57 5.32
N LYS A 160 -1.38 14.51 5.59
CA LYS A 160 -2.07 13.25 5.92
C LYS A 160 -3.16 12.97 4.89
N LEU A 161 -3.19 11.74 4.39
CA LEU A 161 -4.18 11.26 3.43
C LEU A 161 -4.76 9.94 3.96
N SER A 162 -6.08 9.79 3.90
CA SER A 162 -6.71 8.51 4.22
C SER A 162 -6.58 7.57 3.03
N VAL A 163 -6.16 6.32 3.23
CA VAL A 163 -5.99 5.36 2.13
C VAL A 163 -7.24 4.49 2.01
N PRO A 164 -8.01 4.59 0.91
CA PRO A 164 -9.20 3.78 0.69
C PRO A 164 -8.81 2.31 0.45
N GLN A 165 -9.75 1.38 0.64
CA GLN A 165 -9.50 -0.04 0.37
C GLN A 165 -9.03 -0.30 -1.07
N GLN A 166 -9.64 0.40 -2.04
CA GLN A 166 -9.16 0.46 -3.41
C GLN A 166 -8.41 1.76 -3.61
N TYR A 167 -7.08 1.68 -3.52
CA TYR A 167 -6.19 2.82 -3.74
C TYR A 167 -5.43 2.68 -5.06
N GLY A 168 -5.29 3.80 -5.76
CA GLY A 168 -4.33 3.95 -6.85
C GLY A 168 -3.00 4.51 -6.35
N PRO A 169 -2.10 4.91 -7.27
CA PRO A 169 -0.86 5.57 -6.89
C PRO A 169 -1.13 6.91 -6.20
N LEU A 170 -0.23 7.28 -5.29
CA LEU A 170 -0.18 8.65 -4.77
C LEU A 170 0.46 9.54 -5.83
N LYS A 171 -0.28 10.51 -6.35
CA LYS A 171 0.23 11.46 -7.33
C LYS A 171 0.86 12.64 -6.63
N LEU A 172 2.08 12.99 -7.02
CA LEU A 172 2.80 14.17 -6.60
C LEU A 172 2.94 15.12 -7.78
N GLN A 173 2.56 16.38 -7.60
CA GLN A 173 2.74 17.43 -8.61
C GLN A 173 3.38 18.65 -7.96
N VAL A 174 4.38 19.23 -8.63
CA VAL A 174 5.01 20.47 -8.20
C VAL A 174 4.45 21.61 -9.05
N PHE A 175 4.14 22.74 -8.43
CA PHE A 175 3.62 23.92 -9.10
C PHE A 175 4.41 25.16 -8.68
N ASP A 176 4.50 26.13 -9.60
CA ASP A 176 4.93 27.49 -9.33
C ASP A 176 3.72 28.33 -8.96
N TYR A 177 3.75 28.99 -7.80
CA TYR A 177 2.64 29.84 -7.37
C TYR A 177 2.70 31.22 -8.03
N ASP A 178 1.64 31.57 -8.74
CA ASP A 178 1.48 32.88 -9.36
C ASP A 178 0.37 33.70 -8.70
N MET A 179 0.64 34.97 -8.38
CA MET A 179 -0.39 35.82 -7.78
C MET A 179 -1.50 36.27 -8.75
N LEU A 180 -1.19 36.35 -10.05
CA LEU A 180 -2.05 36.99 -11.07
C LEU A 180 -2.41 36.07 -12.24
N SER A 181 -1.81 34.89 -12.32
CA SER A 181 -2.03 33.88 -13.36
C SER A 181 -2.39 32.54 -12.73
N LYS A 182 -2.67 31.56 -13.60
CA LYS A 182 -2.78 30.17 -13.17
C LYS A 182 -1.39 29.63 -12.92
N ASP A 183 -1.19 29.01 -11.77
CA ASP A 183 0.04 28.32 -11.38
C ASP A 183 0.58 27.37 -12.46
N ASP A 184 1.88 27.50 -12.74
CA ASP A 184 2.58 26.72 -13.75
C ASP A 184 3.05 25.38 -13.19
N LYS A 185 2.91 24.32 -14.00
CA LYS A 185 3.34 22.98 -13.59
C LYS A 185 4.87 22.84 -13.69
N MET A 186 5.46 22.32 -12.62
CA MET A 186 6.91 22.12 -12.46
C MET A 186 7.30 20.64 -12.41
N GLY A 187 6.47 19.78 -12.98
CA GLY A 187 6.68 18.34 -13.06
C GLY A 187 5.80 17.52 -12.12
N GLU A 188 5.86 16.21 -12.30
CA GLU A 188 5.05 15.26 -11.52
C GLU A 188 5.74 13.91 -11.34
N ALA A 189 5.25 13.13 -10.39
CA ALA A 189 5.64 11.75 -10.16
C ALA A 189 4.46 10.97 -9.58
N GLU A 190 4.43 9.67 -9.82
CA GLU A 190 3.51 8.74 -9.15
C GLU A 190 4.29 7.85 -8.19
N ILE A 191 3.74 7.64 -7.00
CA ILE A 191 4.32 6.84 -5.93
C ILE A 191 3.45 5.59 -5.75
N ASP A 192 4.04 4.42 -5.92
CA ASP A 192 3.37 3.16 -5.65
C ASP A 192 3.38 2.85 -4.14
N LEU A 193 2.19 2.69 -3.58
CA LEU A 193 1.99 2.41 -2.15
C LEU A 193 1.92 0.90 -1.88
N GLN A 194 1.76 0.06 -2.92
CA GLN A 194 1.61 -1.39 -2.76
C GLN A 194 2.80 -2.02 -2.01
N PRO A 195 4.08 -1.71 -2.32
CA PRO A 195 5.21 -2.32 -1.62
C PRO A 195 5.24 -2.01 -0.11
N MET A 196 4.77 -0.83 0.29
CA MET A 196 4.72 -0.41 1.70
C MET A 196 3.56 -1.07 2.44
N ILE A 197 2.35 -0.99 1.86
CA ILE A 197 1.12 -1.45 2.52
C ILE A 197 1.07 -2.97 2.56
N SER A 198 1.47 -3.66 1.48
CA SER A 198 1.53 -5.13 1.46
C SER A 198 2.54 -5.67 2.47
N ALA A 199 3.74 -5.08 2.54
CA ALA A 199 4.74 -5.44 3.54
C ALA A 199 4.21 -5.20 4.97
N ALA A 200 3.67 -4.02 5.26
CA ALA A 200 3.09 -3.73 6.56
C ALA A 200 2.00 -4.75 6.96
N THR A 201 1.12 -5.09 6.01
CA THR A 201 0.04 -6.05 6.24
C THR A 201 0.57 -7.46 6.49
N ALA A 202 1.59 -7.90 5.75
CA ALA A 202 2.17 -9.23 5.88
C ALA A 202 2.92 -9.43 7.20
N PHE A 203 3.60 -8.39 7.70
CA PHE A 203 4.35 -8.45 8.94
C PHE A 203 3.47 -8.19 10.19
N GLY A 204 2.33 -7.50 10.03
CA GLY A 204 1.36 -7.27 11.09
C GLY A 204 1.67 -6.04 11.94
N ASP A 205 1.52 -6.18 13.26
CA ASP A 205 1.70 -5.07 14.20
C ASP A 205 3.17 -4.63 14.29
N ALA A 206 3.47 -3.45 13.76
CA ALA A 206 4.81 -2.89 13.71
C ALA A 206 5.38 -2.59 15.09
N ASP A 207 4.54 -2.35 16.11
CA ASP A 207 4.99 -2.09 17.49
C ASP A 207 5.64 -3.32 18.13
N LEU A 208 5.39 -4.51 17.60
CA LEU A 208 5.97 -5.77 18.08
C LEU A 208 7.24 -6.18 17.33
N LEU A 209 7.63 -5.44 16.30
CA LEU A 209 8.77 -5.74 15.45
C LEU A 209 10.00 -4.95 15.90
N ALA A 210 11.16 -5.60 15.84
CA ALA A 210 12.43 -4.89 15.94
C ALA A 210 12.69 -4.06 14.67
N ASP A 211 13.59 -3.08 14.76
CA ASP A 211 13.99 -2.28 13.61
C ASP A 211 14.55 -3.19 12.50
N MET A 212 13.89 -3.21 11.35
CA MET A 212 14.24 -4.09 10.23
C MET A 212 13.66 -3.58 8.91
N GLN A 213 14.21 -4.07 7.78
CA GLN A 213 13.59 -3.88 6.47
C GLN A 213 12.53 -4.95 6.24
N ILE A 214 11.31 -4.53 5.88
CA ILE A 214 10.15 -5.41 5.63
C ILE A 214 9.75 -5.47 4.16
N GLY A 215 10.23 -4.54 3.33
CA GLY A 215 9.90 -4.46 1.92
C GLY A 215 10.81 -3.51 1.16
N LYS A 216 10.58 -3.35 -0.14
CA LYS A 216 11.33 -2.42 -0.98
C LYS A 216 10.55 -2.10 -2.26
N TRP A 217 10.53 -0.84 -2.66
CA TRP A 217 10.14 -0.42 -4.00
C TRP A 217 11.40 -0.24 -4.86
N LEU A 218 11.55 -1.08 -5.88
CA LEU A 218 12.74 -1.11 -6.73
C LEU A 218 12.69 -0.02 -7.79
N LYS A 219 13.83 0.65 -8.00
CA LYS A 219 13.95 1.62 -9.09
C LYS A 219 13.94 0.89 -10.42
N SER A 220 13.12 1.37 -11.35
CA SER A 220 13.00 0.82 -12.69
C SER A 220 12.92 1.94 -13.74
N PRO A 221 13.01 1.64 -15.04
CA PRO A 221 12.92 2.67 -16.10
C PRO A 221 11.53 3.31 -16.23
N ASP A 222 10.49 2.63 -15.76
CA ASP A 222 9.08 3.00 -15.87
C ASP A 222 8.53 3.74 -14.64
N ASN A 223 9.30 3.83 -13.56
CA ASN A 223 8.92 4.60 -12.37
C ASN A 223 9.76 5.86 -12.16
N ALA A 224 9.31 6.71 -11.24
CA ALA A 224 9.94 8.00 -10.96
C ALA A 224 11.06 7.91 -9.91
N LEU A 225 11.43 6.73 -9.41
CA LEU A 225 12.44 6.60 -8.36
C LEU A 225 13.82 7.02 -8.86
N ALA A 226 14.50 7.85 -8.07
CA ALA A 226 15.91 8.17 -8.28
C ALA A 226 16.83 7.02 -7.80
N ARG A 227 16.36 6.22 -6.83
CA ARG A 227 17.05 5.05 -6.26
C ARG A 227 16.03 4.09 -5.64
N ASP A 228 16.44 2.84 -5.41
CA ASP A 228 15.67 1.87 -4.63
C ASP A 228 15.23 2.47 -3.29
N SER A 229 13.98 2.19 -2.91
CA SER A 229 13.35 2.76 -1.72
C SER A 229 12.93 1.63 -0.77
N PRO A 230 13.74 1.34 0.27
CA PRO A 230 13.42 0.30 1.25
C PRO A 230 12.27 0.74 2.17
N VAL A 231 11.42 -0.22 2.53
CA VAL A 231 10.38 -0.07 3.55
C VAL A 231 10.90 -0.69 4.83
N ASN A 232 10.97 0.11 5.89
CA ASN A 232 11.55 -0.28 7.17
C ASN A 232 10.54 -0.13 8.29
N VAL A 233 10.62 -0.99 9.29
CA VAL A 233 10.09 -0.72 10.62
C VAL A 233 11.19 -0.01 11.41
N VAL A 234 10.87 1.15 11.97
CA VAL A 234 11.77 1.93 12.81
C VAL A 234 10.99 2.47 14.00
N ASN A 235 11.36 2.08 15.21
CA ASN A 235 10.67 2.44 16.46
C ASN A 235 9.15 2.19 16.40
N GLY A 236 8.76 0.97 16.02
CA GLY A 236 7.35 0.57 15.92
C GLY A 236 6.59 1.13 14.71
N LYS A 237 7.25 1.88 13.83
CA LYS A 237 6.59 2.58 12.72
C LYS A 237 7.06 2.07 11.36
N VAL A 238 6.12 1.82 10.46
CA VAL A 238 6.42 1.52 9.07
C VAL A 238 6.76 2.83 8.34
N LYS A 239 8.00 2.94 7.87
CA LYS A 239 8.54 4.12 7.20
C LYS A 239 9.21 3.77 5.87
N GLN A 240 9.16 4.72 4.94
CA GLN A 240 9.82 4.60 3.64
C GLN A 240 10.36 5.95 3.19
N GLU A 241 11.66 6.04 2.94
CA GLU A 241 12.27 7.22 2.32
C GLU A 241 12.18 7.10 0.79
N VAL A 242 11.69 8.15 0.14
CA VAL A 242 11.45 8.16 -1.30
C VAL A 242 12.12 9.38 -1.92
N SER A 243 12.93 9.18 -2.96
CA SER A 243 13.45 10.26 -3.79
C SER A 243 12.96 10.08 -5.21
N LEU A 244 12.29 11.11 -5.74
CA LEU A 244 11.61 11.06 -7.03
C LEU A 244 12.29 12.03 -7.99
N LYS A 245 12.55 11.57 -9.21
CA LYS A 245 12.87 12.42 -10.34
C LYS A 245 11.57 12.84 -11.01
N LEU A 246 11.34 14.15 -11.09
CA LEU A 246 10.12 14.69 -11.68
C LEU A 246 10.09 14.39 -13.19
N GLN A 247 8.93 13.96 -13.65
CA GLN A 247 8.61 13.69 -15.05
C GLN A 247 7.88 14.88 -15.68
N ASN A 248 7.83 14.90 -17.01
CA ASN A 248 7.20 15.97 -17.80
C ASN A 248 7.76 17.36 -17.49
N VAL A 249 9.05 17.42 -17.13
CA VAL A 249 9.80 18.62 -16.77
C VAL A 249 11.28 18.43 -17.09
N GLU A 250 12.00 19.52 -17.35
CA GLU A 250 13.42 19.51 -17.72
C GLU A 250 14.36 19.18 -16.55
N SER A 251 13.92 19.40 -15.31
CA SER A 251 14.71 19.17 -14.10
C SER A 251 13.84 19.12 -12.85
N GLY A 252 14.37 18.55 -11.78
CA GLY A 252 13.75 18.55 -10.46
C GLY A 252 13.72 17.16 -9.83
N GLU A 253 14.12 17.12 -8.57
CA GLU A 253 13.94 15.96 -7.70
C GLU A 253 13.20 16.38 -6.42
N VAL A 254 12.42 15.46 -5.85
CA VAL A 254 11.71 15.67 -4.58
C VAL A 254 12.01 14.53 -3.63
N ASP A 255 12.44 14.88 -2.42
CA ASP A 255 12.70 13.94 -1.31
C ASP A 255 11.51 13.93 -0.35
N LEU A 256 11.06 12.73 0.04
CA LEU A 256 9.91 12.48 0.90
C LEU A 256 10.22 11.40 1.94
N GLU A 257 9.50 11.43 3.05
CA GLU A 257 9.35 10.30 3.97
C GLU A 257 7.87 9.92 4.08
N LEU A 258 7.56 8.65 3.88
CA LEU A 258 6.23 8.08 4.08
C LEU A 258 6.17 7.37 5.43
N GLU A 259 5.07 7.52 6.17
CA GLU A 259 4.74 6.72 7.37
C GLU A 259 3.33 6.13 7.22
N TRP A 260 3.21 4.81 7.37
CA TRP A 260 1.94 4.08 7.23
C TRP A 260 1.35 3.76 8.60
N ILE A 261 0.05 4.02 8.75
CA ILE A 261 -0.71 3.77 9.99
C ILE A 261 -1.99 3.01 9.63
N PRO A 262 -2.09 1.70 9.91
CA PRO A 262 -3.32 0.94 9.66
C PRO A 262 -4.47 1.41 10.57
N LEU A 263 -5.71 1.38 10.08
CA LEU A 263 -6.89 1.77 10.87
C LEU A 263 -7.44 0.63 11.75
N ASN A 264 -7.19 -0.62 11.38
CA ASN A 264 -7.66 -1.79 12.11
C ASN A 264 -6.45 -2.49 12.77
N GLN A 265 -6.31 -2.33 14.09
CA GLN A 265 -5.46 -3.15 14.96
C GLN A 265 -6.33 -4.12 15.76
#